data_AF-M1FGS6-F1
#
_entry.id   AF-M1FGS6-F1
#
_cell.length_a   1.000
_cell.length_b   1.000
_cell.length_c   1.000
_cell.angle_alpha   90.00
_cell.angle_beta   90.00
_cell.angle_gamma   90.00
#
_symmetry.space_group_name_H-M   'P 1'
#
loop_
_entity.id
_entity.type
_entity.pdbx_description
1 polymer ?
#
loop_
_entity_poly.entity_id
_entity_poly.type
_entity_poly.pdbx_seq_one_letter_code
_entity_poly.pdbx_strand_id
1 'polypeptide(L)' 'MSEFDESTLETSSGWSADAENTHSIAGRARVRAQLQSDIEAFLSQGGTISEVANGFRGDGGSKVDSGFNGRAL' A
#
# COMPACT_ATOMS: atom_id res chain seq x y z
N MET A 1 3.54 -32.33 3.58
CA MET A 1 3.47 -31.24 2.60
C MET A 1 2.32 -30.37 3.06
N SER A 2 2.58 -29.16 3.58
CA SER A 2 1.51 -28.30 4.06
C SER A 2 0.86 -27.67 2.83
N GLU A 3 -0.40 -28.02 2.57
CA GLU A 3 -1.22 -27.36 1.57
C GLU A 3 -1.31 -25.88 1.94
N PHE A 4 -0.89 -25.02 1.02
CA PHE A 4 -1.02 -23.58 1.15
C PHE A 4 -2.50 -23.25 0.97
N ASP A 5 -3.16 -22.85 2.06
CA ASP A 5 -4.58 -22.52 2.06
C ASP A 5 -4.80 -21.12 1.45
N GLU A 6 -5.00 -21.12 0.14
CA GLU A 6 -5.24 -19.92 -0.69
C GLU A 6 -6.54 -19.18 -0.32
N SER A 7 -7.41 -19.76 0.53
CA SER A 7 -8.68 -19.14 0.95
C SER A 7 -8.50 -17.97 1.93
N THR A 8 -7.36 -17.86 2.60
CA THR A 8 -7.03 -16.69 3.47
C THR A 8 -6.57 -15.47 2.66
N LEU A 9 -6.37 -15.64 1.35
CA LEU A 9 -6.03 -14.58 0.40
C LEU A 9 -7.27 -13.99 -0.27
N GLU A 10 -8.44 -14.07 0.39
CA GLU A 10 -9.60 -13.22 0.09
C GLU A 10 -9.20 -11.76 0.31
N THR A 11 -8.63 -11.23 -0.77
CA THR A 11 -8.55 -9.86 -1.23
C THR A 11 -8.95 -8.86 -0.17
N SER A 12 -7.98 -8.10 0.34
CA SER A 12 -8.26 -6.83 1.00
C SER A 12 -9.18 -5.99 0.09
N SER A 13 -10.47 -5.98 0.40
CA SER A 13 -11.60 -5.60 -0.49
C SER A 13 -11.69 -4.11 -0.86
N GLY A 14 -10.58 -3.39 -0.93
CA GLY A 14 -10.52 -2.01 -1.38
C GLY A 14 -9.83 -1.80 -2.73
N TRP A 15 -8.96 -2.73 -3.15
CA TRP A 15 -8.11 -2.53 -4.35
C TRP A 15 -8.58 -3.32 -5.59
N SER A 16 -9.47 -4.30 -5.44
CA SER A 16 -9.96 -5.11 -6.57
C SER A 16 -10.69 -4.29 -7.64
N ALA A 17 -11.48 -3.29 -7.25
CA ALA A 17 -12.21 -2.44 -8.21
C ALA A 17 -11.28 -1.52 -9.02
N ASP A 18 -10.11 -1.13 -8.46
CA ASP A 18 -9.12 -0.32 -9.17
C ASP A 18 -8.23 -1.17 -10.10
N ALA A 19 -8.03 -2.45 -9.72
CA ALA A 19 -7.33 -3.42 -10.55
C ALA A 19 -8.05 -3.62 -11.89
N GLU A 20 -9.38 -3.80 -11.89
CA GLU A 20 -10.18 -3.94 -13.11
C GLU A 20 -10.10 -2.70 -14.02
N ASN A 21 -10.01 -1.51 -13.42
CA ASN A 21 -9.86 -0.25 -14.15
C ASN A 21 -8.42 -0.02 -14.67
N THR A 22 -7.39 -0.70 -14.16
CA THR A 22 -6.00 -0.45 -14.56
C THR A 22 -5.52 -1.32 -15.73
N HIS A 23 -6.24 -2.40 -16.06
CA HIS A 23 -5.85 -3.34 -17.11
C HIS A 23 -6.08 -2.84 -18.56
N SER A 24 -6.87 -1.78 -18.76
CA SER A 24 -7.09 -1.18 -20.08
C SER A 24 -6.53 0.24 -20.18
N ILE A 25 -6.18 0.70 -21.38
CA ILE A 25 -5.70 2.09 -21.60
C ILE A 25 -6.76 3.11 -21.16
N ALA A 26 -8.02 2.86 -21.52
CA ALA A 26 -9.13 3.74 -21.17
C ALA A 26 -9.35 3.79 -19.65
N GLY A 27 -9.25 2.66 -18.96
CA GLY A 27 -9.40 2.63 -17.52
C GLY A 27 -8.23 3.31 -16.79
N ARG A 28 -6.97 3.11 -17.23
CA ARG A 28 -5.82 3.88 -16.71
C ARG A 28 -5.97 5.38 -16.90
N ALA A 29 -6.56 5.82 -18.03
CA ALA A 29 -6.85 7.22 -18.27
C ALA A 29 -7.88 7.78 -17.27
N ARG A 30 -8.93 6.99 -16.94
CA ARG A 30 -9.92 7.38 -15.92
C ARG A 30 -9.30 7.49 -14.53
N VAL A 31 -8.51 6.50 -14.11
CA VAL A 31 -7.80 6.54 -12.83
C VAL A 31 -6.92 7.77 -12.72
N ARG A 32 -6.17 8.10 -13.80
CA ARG A 32 -5.33 9.31 -13.82
C ARG A 32 -6.15 10.60 -13.70
N ALA A 33 -7.28 10.70 -14.41
CA ALA A 33 -8.15 11.86 -14.34
C ALA A 33 -8.74 12.07 -12.94
N GLN A 34 -9.19 10.97 -12.32
CA GLN A 34 -9.72 10.99 -10.95
C GLN A 34 -8.64 11.43 -9.95
N LEU A 35 -7.47 10.78 -9.99
CA LEU A 35 -6.35 11.12 -9.12
C LEU A 35 -5.92 12.59 -9.26
N GLN A 36 -5.92 13.12 -10.49
CA GLN A 36 -5.63 14.53 -10.72
C GLN A 36 -6.65 15.45 -10.02
N SER A 37 -7.94 15.17 -10.19
CA SER A 37 -9.01 15.94 -9.53
C SER A 37 -8.87 15.90 -8.01
N ASP A 38 -8.53 14.74 -7.44
CA ASP A 38 -8.40 14.57 -6.00
C ASP A 38 -7.18 15.32 -5.44
N ILE A 39 -6.06 15.32 -6.17
CA ILE A 39 -4.87 16.11 -5.83
C ILE A 39 -5.20 17.61 -5.82
N GLU A 40 -5.87 18.10 -6.87
CA GLU A 40 -6.26 19.52 -6.96
C GLU A 40 -7.20 19.91 -5.81
N ALA A 41 -8.18 19.05 -5.49
CA ALA A 41 -9.08 19.26 -4.36
C ALA A 41 -8.32 19.33 -3.03
N PHE A 42 -7.42 18.38 -2.79
CA PHE A 42 -6.60 18.32 -1.57
C PHE A 42 -5.72 19.57 -1.40
N LEU A 43 -5.04 20.00 -2.46
CA LEU A 43 -4.20 21.20 -2.44
C LEU A 43 -5.04 22.48 -2.24
N SER A 44 -6.21 22.57 -2.86
CA SER A 44 -7.11 23.73 -2.71
C SER A 44 -7.65 23.91 -1.29
N GLN A 45 -7.79 22.82 -0.54
CA GLN A 45 -8.21 22.81 0.87
C GLN A 45 -7.07 23.16 1.83
N GLY A 46 -5.88 23.47 1.32
CA GLY A 46 -4.68 23.77 2.13
C GLY A 46 -3.85 22.54 2.50
N GLY A 47 -4.14 21.38 1.91
CA GLY A 47 -3.30 20.19 2.01
C GLY A 47 -1.93 20.43 1.37
N THR A 48 -0.91 19.72 1.86
CA THR A 48 0.46 19.80 1.33
C THR A 48 0.97 18.41 1.02
N ILE A 49 1.65 18.26 -0.13
CA ILE A 49 2.28 17.00 -0.54
C ILE A 49 3.77 17.15 -0.27
N SER A 50 4.31 16.24 0.53
CA SER A 50 5.74 16.18 0.86
C SER A 50 6.37 14.98 0.17
N GLU A 51 7.48 15.21 -0.52
CA GLU A 51 8.30 14.13 -1.06
C GLU A 51 9.06 13.45 0.08
N VAL A 52 9.02 12.12 0.13
CA VAL A 52 9.80 11.31 1.07
C VAL A 52 10.89 10.57 0.31
N ALA A 53 12.07 10.47 0.92
CA ALA A 53 13.18 9.74 0.33
C ALA A 53 12.79 8.28 0.06
N ASN A 54 13.27 7.73 -1.05
CA ASN A 54 13.08 6.32 -1.34
C ASN A 54 13.71 5.47 -0.23
N GLY A 55 12.94 4.53 0.34
CA GLY A 55 13.36 3.75 1.51
C GLY A 55 13.06 4.40 2.86
N PHE A 56 12.25 5.47 2.91
CA PHE A 56 11.71 6.00 4.16
C PHE A 56 10.99 4.89 4.94
N ARG A 57 11.57 4.50 6.08
CA ARG A 57 10.92 3.63 7.06
C ARG A 57 10.46 4.53 8.20
N GLY A 58 9.15 4.79 8.28
CA GLY A 58 8.56 5.33 9.49
C GLY A 58 8.85 4.36 10.62
N ASP A 59 9.49 4.82 11.69
CA ASP A 59 9.88 3.98 12.82
C ASP A 59 8.69 3.12 13.27
N GLY A 60 8.84 1.80 13.14
CA GLY A 60 7.69 0.88 13.13
C GLY A 60 8.14 -0.57 13.16
N GLY A 61 8.87 -0.93 14.21
CA GLY A 61 9.27 -2.30 14.52
C GLY A 61 10.70 -2.35 15.00
N SER A 62 10.91 -2.03 16.29
CA SER A 62 12.14 -2.39 17.01
C SER A 62 12.56 -3.79 16.58
N LYS A 63 13.82 -3.92 16.13
CA LYS A 63 14.46 -5.22 15.94
C LYS A 63 14.09 -6.07 17.13
N VAL A 64 13.43 -7.20 16.88
CA VAL A 64 13.08 -8.17 17.93
C VAL A 64 14.37 -8.43 18.71
N ASP A 65 14.33 -8.19 20.02
CA ASP A 65 15.48 -8.33 20.89
C ASP A 65 16.15 -9.70 20.64
N SER A 66 17.47 -9.70 20.52
CA SER A 66 18.27 -10.91 20.25
C SER A 66 18.14 -12.00 21.33
N GLY A 67 17.30 -11.79 22.36
CA GLY A 67 16.91 -12.77 23.38
C GLY A 67 15.60 -13.53 23.11
N PHE A 68 14.81 -13.22 22.06
CA PHE A 68 13.56 -13.95 21.77
C PHE A 68 13.80 -15.32 21.10
N ASN A 69 14.57 -16.18 21.77
CA ASN A 69 14.46 -17.63 21.71
C ASN A 69 15.28 -18.35 22.79
N GLY A 70 15.63 -17.71 23.91
CA GLY A 70 16.11 -18.37 25.15
C GLY A 70 17.30 -19.35 25.05
N ARG A 71 17.97 -19.49 23.91
CA ARG A 71 19.12 -20.37 23.74
C ARG A 71 20.37 -19.60 24.08
N ALA A 72 20.56 -19.36 25.38
CA ALA A 72 21.90 -19.22 25.92
C ALA A 72 22.69 -20.49 25.53
N LEU A 73 23.88 -20.27 25.00
CA LEU A 73 24.87 -21.31 24.65
C LEU A 73 25.25 -22.14 25.89
#